data_AF-A0A6N2EBX3-F1
#
_entry.id   AF-A0A6N2EBX3-F1
#
_cell.length_a   1.000
_cell.length_b   1.000
_cell.length_c   1.000
_cell.angle_alpha   90.00
_cell.angle_beta   90.00
_cell.angle_gamma   90.00
#
_symmetry.space_group_name_H-M   'P 1'
#
loop_
_entity.id
_entity.type
_entity.pdbx_description
1 polymer ?
#
loop_
_entity_poly.entity_id
_entity_poly.type
_entity_poly.pdbx_seq_one_letter_code
_entity_poly.pdbx_strand_id
1 'polypeptide(L)'
;MKMLNLAAAVTLAAGSVFAGEPSEQPADRSAAAKAPIELRPVLPSEAGRSLPWSPRGTQMQWSDQLPDHWPEQIRSFASNLIDPVYGEMAIGPEHAAKRPFILARTSPDNPHREILVIDANADGRIDPDREVFTAEARDVRGRMWVTHAPVTLAIDYTPKPEAENEERDRRAERRDLVEHEFSFWHTYPREDEEVPEILRYTRRSWMEGEVSLLGRSFRLQVIDANNDALYTTTARWTLTPLGPAPERAEEADDPAATFTTDARTGIGINDPFFIDGQAYRLSSICMSGRTGAFKATDDAPVIPDRPAEPDRPKSEHELAWIGDLDEAKREAQRLGKPLLVKWTAVWCGPCRTMDREAYRDKAVVETLRGSFVIASIDFDEQHQLARQHSVRALPTIQIFDPSGEEVDRRVGLQTPVRMEAWLDEHKGRARGS
;
A
#
# COMPACT_ATOMS: atom_id res chain seq x y z
N MET A 1 -11.00 -8.71 95.42
CA MET A 1 -9.53 -8.51 95.46
C MET A 1 -8.92 -9.51 94.49
N LYS A 2 -8.22 -9.02 93.45
CA LYS A 2 -7.32 -9.75 92.50
C LYS A 2 -7.95 -10.94 91.74
N MET A 3 -8.17 -10.83 90.43
CA MET A 3 -7.24 -10.94 89.29
C MET A 3 -7.39 -12.31 88.59
N LEU A 4 -7.66 -12.21 87.29
CA LEU A 4 -7.32 -13.08 86.17
C LEU A 4 -7.49 -14.61 86.32
N ASN A 5 -8.27 -15.21 85.41
CA ASN A 5 -7.65 -15.82 84.22
C ASN A 5 -8.64 -16.13 83.08
N LEU A 6 -8.08 -16.08 81.89
CA LEU A 6 -8.67 -16.19 80.55
C LEU A 6 -8.97 -17.65 80.17
N ALA A 7 -10.08 -17.92 79.46
CA ALA A 7 -10.10 -18.49 78.10
C ALA A 7 -11.39 -19.29 77.77
N ALA A 8 -11.73 -19.26 76.48
CA ALA A 8 -12.71 -20.04 75.71
C ALA A 8 -14.17 -19.53 75.68
N ALA A 9 -14.63 -19.05 74.52
CA ALA A 9 -15.22 -19.90 73.48
C ALA A 9 -16.07 -19.10 72.48
N VAL A 10 -15.75 -19.32 71.19
CA VAL A 10 -16.67 -19.43 70.03
C VAL A 10 -17.56 -18.22 69.69
N THR A 11 -17.25 -17.58 68.55
CA THR A 11 -18.21 -16.77 67.79
C THR A 11 -18.25 -17.28 66.35
N LEU A 12 -19.44 -17.64 65.90
CA LEU A 12 -19.79 -18.00 64.53
C LEU A 12 -20.62 -16.85 63.95
N ALA A 13 -20.23 -16.41 62.75
CA ALA A 13 -20.97 -15.65 61.73
C ALA A 13 -20.16 -14.43 61.24
N ALA A 14 -19.45 -14.61 60.12
CA ALA A 14 -18.92 -13.50 59.31
C ALA A 14 -19.77 -13.37 58.05
N GLY A 15 -20.41 -12.19 57.92
CA GLY A 15 -21.18 -11.77 56.75
C GLY A 15 -20.28 -11.35 55.58
N SER A 16 -20.88 -11.43 54.40
CA SER A 16 -20.33 -11.12 53.09
C SER A 16 -19.77 -9.69 52.97
N VAL A 17 -18.54 -9.60 52.45
CA VAL A 17 -17.91 -8.36 51.98
C VAL A 17 -18.43 -8.06 50.58
N PHE A 18 -19.15 -6.94 50.41
CA PHE A 18 -19.34 -6.32 49.10
C PHE A 18 -18.02 -5.62 48.74
N ALA A 19 -17.26 -6.22 47.81
CA ALA A 19 -16.17 -5.54 47.13
C ALA A 19 -16.79 -4.56 46.13
N GLY A 20 -16.47 -3.27 46.27
CA GLY A 20 -16.84 -2.25 45.29
C GLY A 20 -16.20 -2.54 43.95
N GLU A 21 -16.96 -2.36 42.87
CA GLU A 21 -16.47 -2.39 41.50
C GLU A 21 -15.37 -1.32 41.34
N PRO A 22 -14.25 -1.63 40.66
CA PRO A 22 -13.28 -0.61 40.32
C PRO A 22 -13.91 0.32 39.28
N SER A 23 -14.05 1.60 39.65
CA SER A 23 -14.29 2.69 38.72
C SER A 23 -13.14 2.72 37.71
N GLU A 24 -13.35 2.16 36.52
CA GLU A 24 -12.47 2.37 35.36
C GLU A 24 -12.53 3.85 34.99
N GLN A 25 -11.51 4.61 35.42
CA GLN A 25 -11.19 5.86 34.74
C GLN A 25 -10.85 5.51 33.28
N PRO A 26 -11.42 6.21 32.28
CA PRO A 26 -11.04 5.99 30.90
C PRO A 26 -9.53 6.26 30.78
N ALA A 27 -8.78 5.22 30.42
CA ALA A 27 -7.35 5.32 30.14
C ALA A 27 -7.11 6.53 29.23
N ASP A 28 -6.10 7.34 29.54
CA ASP A 28 -5.73 8.52 28.75
C ASP A 28 -5.53 8.13 27.27
N ARG A 29 -6.55 8.40 26.45
CA ARG A 29 -6.60 8.03 25.03
C ARG A 29 -5.61 8.85 24.19
N SER A 30 -5.09 9.95 24.74
CA SER A 30 -4.15 10.86 24.08
C SER A 30 -2.68 10.40 24.20
N ALA A 31 -2.38 9.58 25.21
CA ALA A 31 -1.09 8.91 25.39
C ALA A 31 -0.98 7.70 24.46
N ALA A 32 -1.18 7.90 23.16
CA ALA A 32 -1.02 6.86 22.17
C ALA A 32 0.38 6.24 22.30
N ALA A 33 0.41 4.92 22.43
CA ALA A 33 1.59 4.18 22.87
C ALA A 33 2.77 4.42 21.91
N LYS A 34 3.84 5.02 22.44
CA LYS A 34 5.18 4.87 21.87
C LYS A 34 5.62 3.46 22.22
N ALA A 35 5.54 2.56 21.26
CA ALA A 35 6.00 1.19 21.44
C ALA A 35 7.37 1.04 20.76
N PRO A 36 8.35 0.41 21.41
CA PRO A 36 9.41 -0.22 20.64
C PRO A 36 8.75 -1.26 19.74
N ILE A 37 8.91 -1.12 18.42
CA ILE A 37 8.39 -2.07 17.45
C ILE A 37 9.62 -2.72 16.85
N GLU A 38 9.95 -3.91 17.32
CA GLU A 38 11.02 -4.68 16.73
C GLU A 38 10.60 -5.18 15.36
N LEU A 39 10.89 -4.37 14.34
CA LEU A 39 10.68 -4.71 12.95
C LEU A 39 11.84 -5.58 12.45
N ARG A 40 11.52 -6.75 11.91
CA ARG A 40 12.46 -7.64 11.21
C ARG A 40 12.10 -7.75 9.73
N PRO A 41 13.10 -7.86 8.83
CA PRO A 41 12.83 -8.17 7.44
C PRO A 41 12.20 -9.55 7.34
N VAL A 42 11.29 -9.71 6.39
CA VAL A 42 10.67 -10.98 6.04
C VAL A 42 10.82 -11.18 4.55
N LEU A 43 11.49 -12.27 4.18
CA LEU A 43 11.66 -12.64 2.79
C LEU A 43 10.42 -13.40 2.29
N PRO A 44 10.06 -13.29 0.99
CA PRO A 44 8.98 -14.09 0.41
C PRO A 44 9.11 -15.59 0.67
N SER A 45 10.35 -16.10 0.67
CA SER A 45 10.68 -17.50 0.94
C SER A 45 10.31 -17.94 2.37
N GLU A 46 10.37 -17.03 3.34
CA GLU A 46 10.12 -17.34 4.76
C GLU A 46 8.62 -17.33 5.10
N ALA A 47 7.82 -16.59 4.34
CA ALA A 47 6.46 -16.28 4.74
C ALA A 47 5.40 -17.30 4.30
N GLY A 48 5.79 -18.35 3.56
CA GLY A 48 4.92 -19.48 3.19
C GLY A 48 3.70 -19.15 2.33
N ARG A 49 3.52 -17.88 1.91
CA ARG A 49 2.44 -17.38 1.03
C ARG A 49 3.03 -16.40 0.00
N SER A 50 2.40 -16.29 -1.17
CA SER A 50 2.74 -15.25 -2.14
C SER A 50 2.28 -13.90 -1.57
N LEU A 51 3.24 -13.05 -1.25
CA LEU A 51 2.99 -11.74 -0.64
C LEU A 51 3.02 -10.64 -1.69
N PRO A 52 2.38 -9.51 -1.39
CA PRO A 52 2.15 -8.49 -2.39
C PRO A 52 3.46 -7.89 -2.87
N TRP A 53 3.61 -7.85 -4.19
CA TRP A 53 4.69 -7.14 -4.83
C TRP A 53 4.53 -5.63 -4.60
N SER A 54 5.64 -4.89 -4.45
CA SER A 54 5.56 -3.43 -4.57
C SER A 54 5.12 -3.11 -6.02
N PRO A 55 3.98 -2.42 -6.21
CA PRO A 55 3.24 -2.38 -7.48
C PRO A 55 3.92 -1.57 -8.59
N ARG A 56 5.04 -0.90 -8.30
CA ARG A 56 5.80 -0.14 -9.27
C ARG A 56 7.26 -0.55 -9.17
N GLY A 57 7.81 -1.07 -10.26
CA GLY A 57 9.25 -1.21 -10.39
C GLY A 57 9.89 0.16 -10.52
N THR A 58 10.92 0.42 -9.73
CA THR A 58 11.77 1.60 -9.88
C THR A 58 12.65 1.41 -11.11
N GLN A 59 12.93 2.50 -11.81
CA GLN A 59 13.62 2.50 -13.10
C GLN A 59 15.03 3.04 -12.92
N MET A 60 16.01 2.35 -13.50
CA MET A 60 17.41 2.77 -13.53
C MET A 60 17.84 2.83 -14.98
N GLN A 61 18.45 3.95 -15.37
CA GLN A 61 19.14 4.01 -16.65
C GLN A 61 20.49 3.29 -16.52
N TRP A 62 20.89 2.64 -17.60
CA TRP A 62 22.25 2.15 -17.77
C TRP A 62 22.96 2.90 -18.90
N SER A 63 24.26 2.69 -19.03
CA SER A 63 25.14 3.28 -20.03
C SER A 63 26.21 2.27 -20.42
N ASP A 64 26.79 2.42 -21.62
CA ASP A 64 27.97 1.69 -22.06
C ASP A 64 29.28 2.24 -21.47
N GLN A 65 29.22 3.36 -20.74
CA GLN A 65 30.39 3.99 -20.11
C GLN A 65 30.61 3.48 -18.69
N LEU A 66 31.75 2.83 -18.46
CA LEU A 66 32.18 2.39 -17.14
C LEU A 66 32.50 3.60 -16.23
N PRO A 67 31.86 3.75 -15.06
CA PRO A 67 32.14 4.89 -14.20
C PRO A 67 33.54 4.85 -13.57
N ASP A 68 34.24 5.98 -13.60
CA ASP A 68 35.62 6.10 -13.09
C ASP A 68 35.72 6.02 -11.55
N HIS A 69 34.64 6.39 -10.84
CA HIS A 69 34.61 6.39 -9.38
C HIS A 69 34.35 5.00 -8.78
N TRP A 70 34.11 3.98 -9.61
CA TRP A 70 33.89 2.62 -9.13
C TRP A 70 35.19 1.97 -8.63
N PRO A 71 35.11 1.09 -7.61
CA PRO A 71 36.27 0.34 -7.12
C PRO A 71 37.02 -0.37 -8.23
N GLU A 72 38.35 -0.35 -8.16
CA GLU A 72 39.22 -0.98 -9.17
C GLU A 72 38.91 -2.46 -9.35
N GLN A 73 38.56 -3.18 -8.28
CA GLN A 73 38.18 -4.59 -8.38
C GLN A 73 36.92 -4.80 -9.23
N ILE A 74 35.89 -3.96 -9.07
CA ILE A 74 34.65 -4.04 -9.88
C ILE A 74 34.95 -3.68 -11.34
N ARG A 75 35.76 -2.65 -11.57
CA ARG A 75 36.18 -2.26 -12.93
C ARG A 75 36.99 -3.35 -13.63
N SER A 76 37.88 -4.03 -12.90
CA SER A 76 38.64 -5.17 -13.39
C SER A 76 37.76 -6.38 -13.69
N PHE A 77 36.74 -6.64 -12.86
CA PHE A 77 35.75 -7.68 -13.15
C PHE A 77 34.98 -7.36 -14.44
N ALA A 78 34.49 -6.13 -14.56
CA ALA A 78 33.72 -5.64 -15.70
C ALA A 78 34.45 -5.77 -17.05
N SER A 79 35.77 -5.57 -17.09
CA SER A 79 36.55 -5.61 -18.34
C SER A 79 36.64 -7.01 -18.97
N ASN A 80 36.29 -8.06 -18.23
CA ASN A 80 36.26 -9.45 -18.71
C ASN A 80 34.88 -9.86 -19.24
N LEU A 81 33.88 -8.97 -19.20
CA LEU A 81 32.51 -9.25 -19.60
C LEU A 81 32.26 -8.91 -21.07
N ILE A 82 31.25 -9.55 -21.65
CA ILE A 82 30.88 -9.40 -23.07
C ILE A 82 29.78 -8.33 -23.18
N ASP A 83 30.09 -7.24 -23.89
CA ASP A 83 29.22 -6.06 -24.08
C ASP A 83 28.52 -5.62 -22.78
N PRO A 84 29.28 -5.29 -21.72
CA PRO A 84 28.70 -4.86 -20.47
C PRO A 84 28.06 -3.46 -20.59
N VAL A 85 26.92 -3.29 -19.93
CA VAL A 85 26.36 -1.98 -19.61
C VAL A 85 26.31 -1.79 -18.09
N TYR A 86 26.38 -0.54 -17.68
CA TYR A 86 26.65 -0.14 -16.31
C TYR A 86 25.56 0.78 -15.79
N GLY A 87 25.23 0.66 -14.52
CA GLY A 87 24.41 1.65 -13.84
C GLY A 87 24.54 1.59 -12.34
N GLU A 88 23.94 2.56 -11.67
CA GLU A 88 23.94 2.63 -10.21
C GLU A 88 22.51 2.59 -9.69
N MET A 89 22.24 1.60 -8.87
CA MET A 89 21.01 1.55 -8.10
C MET A 89 21.16 2.41 -6.86
N ALA A 90 20.32 3.44 -6.72
CA ALA A 90 20.29 4.27 -5.54
C ALA A 90 19.22 3.74 -4.57
N ILE A 91 19.64 3.33 -3.38
CA ILE A 91 18.82 2.70 -2.35
C ILE A 91 19.15 3.27 -0.97
N GLY A 92 18.28 3.00 -0.02
CA GLY A 92 18.43 3.44 1.36
C GLY A 92 18.02 4.90 1.57
N PRO A 93 18.09 5.38 2.82
CA PRO A 93 17.64 6.72 3.19
C PRO A 93 18.23 7.82 2.32
N GLU A 94 17.37 8.67 1.76
CA GLU A 94 17.74 9.77 0.84
C GLU A 94 18.55 9.33 -0.39
N HIS A 95 18.45 8.06 -0.81
CA HIS A 95 19.26 7.48 -1.89
C HIS A 95 20.77 7.53 -1.59
N ALA A 96 21.16 7.48 -0.32
CA ALA A 96 22.55 7.61 0.11
C ALA A 96 23.43 6.41 -0.26
N ALA A 97 22.85 5.20 -0.37
CA ALA A 97 23.59 4.01 -0.74
C ALA A 97 23.45 3.77 -2.25
N LYS A 98 24.58 3.78 -2.95
CA LYS A 98 24.65 3.41 -4.36
C LYS A 98 25.15 1.97 -4.46
N ARG A 99 24.55 1.19 -5.35
CA ARG A 99 24.97 -0.17 -5.69
C ARG A 99 25.31 -0.22 -7.17
N PRO A 100 26.57 -0.49 -7.54
CA PRO A 100 26.93 -0.69 -8.92
C PRO A 100 26.24 -1.96 -9.42
N PHE A 101 25.66 -1.90 -10.62
CA PHE A 101 25.22 -3.08 -11.34
C PHE A 101 25.84 -3.14 -12.73
N ILE A 102 26.08 -4.35 -13.21
CA ILE A 102 26.54 -4.61 -14.57
C ILE A 102 25.57 -5.60 -15.20
N LEU A 103 25.05 -5.28 -16.39
CA LEU A 103 24.37 -6.26 -17.24
C LEU A 103 25.32 -6.62 -18.37
N ALA A 104 25.51 -7.91 -18.63
CA ALA A 104 26.40 -8.36 -19.70
C ALA A 104 25.90 -9.65 -20.34
N ARG A 105 26.28 -9.90 -21.59
CA ARG A 105 25.95 -11.15 -22.27
C ARG A 105 26.78 -12.29 -21.72
N THR A 106 26.21 -13.50 -21.75
CA THR A 106 26.93 -14.73 -21.37
C THR A 106 27.80 -15.29 -22.49
N SER A 107 27.42 -15.04 -23.75
CA SER A 107 28.14 -15.49 -24.94
C SER A 107 27.81 -14.57 -26.13
N PRO A 108 28.74 -14.36 -27.08
CA PRO A 108 28.42 -13.63 -28.32
C PRO A 108 27.33 -14.32 -29.16
N ASP A 109 27.17 -15.64 -29.02
CA ASP A 109 26.26 -16.44 -29.84
C ASP A 109 24.82 -16.50 -29.29
N ASN A 110 24.59 -16.04 -28.05
CA ASN A 110 23.25 -15.99 -27.45
C ASN A 110 22.97 -14.58 -26.89
N PRO A 111 22.36 -13.68 -27.69
CA PRO A 111 22.09 -12.31 -27.25
C PRO A 111 20.99 -12.21 -26.20
N HIS A 112 20.25 -13.30 -25.95
CA HIS A 112 19.12 -13.35 -25.02
C HIS A 112 19.47 -13.97 -23.68
N ARG A 113 20.72 -14.38 -23.48
CA ARG A 113 21.20 -14.92 -22.21
C ARG A 113 22.24 -13.99 -21.61
N GLU A 114 21.92 -13.44 -20.47
CA GLU A 114 22.69 -12.40 -19.80
C GLU A 114 22.99 -12.75 -18.34
N ILE A 115 23.94 -12.02 -17.78
CA ILE A 115 24.20 -11.95 -16.35
C ILE A 115 23.85 -10.55 -15.85
N LEU A 116 23.23 -10.50 -14.68
CA LEU A 116 23.20 -9.35 -13.81
C LEU A 116 24.28 -9.54 -12.74
N VAL A 117 25.13 -8.55 -12.59
CA VAL A 117 26.17 -8.49 -11.57
C VAL A 117 25.84 -7.33 -10.65
N ILE A 118 25.86 -7.54 -9.35
CA ILE A 118 25.59 -6.49 -8.37
C ILE A 118 26.37 -6.77 -7.09
N ASP A 119 27.12 -5.77 -6.61
CA ASP A 119 27.78 -5.80 -5.31
C ASP A 119 26.71 -5.79 -4.22
N ALA A 120 26.33 -6.97 -3.74
CA ALA A 120 25.16 -7.17 -2.90
C ALA A 120 25.42 -6.78 -1.44
N ASN A 121 26.67 -6.91 -1.00
CA ASN A 121 27.10 -6.64 0.37
C ASN A 121 27.75 -5.25 0.54
N ALA A 122 27.97 -4.51 -0.55
CA ALA A 122 28.57 -3.18 -0.59
C ALA A 122 30.04 -3.12 -0.13
N ASP A 123 30.81 -4.18 -0.38
CA ASP A 123 32.22 -4.27 -0.01
C ASP A 123 33.18 -3.81 -1.11
N GLY A 124 32.66 -3.48 -2.29
CA GLY A 124 33.43 -3.02 -3.45
C GLY A 124 34.11 -4.16 -4.22
N ARG A 125 33.69 -5.41 -4.02
CA ARG A 125 34.16 -6.60 -4.75
C ARG A 125 32.96 -7.37 -5.29
N ILE A 126 33.23 -8.24 -6.27
CA ILE A 126 32.22 -9.14 -6.83
C ILE A 126 32.62 -10.57 -6.50
N ASP A 127 31.78 -11.27 -5.74
CA ASP A 127 31.84 -12.71 -5.55
C ASP A 127 31.11 -13.42 -6.72
N PRO A 128 31.83 -14.07 -7.64
CA PRO A 128 31.23 -14.67 -8.82
C PRO A 128 30.21 -15.79 -8.51
N ASP A 129 30.28 -16.40 -7.33
CA ASP A 129 29.38 -17.49 -6.93
C ASP A 129 28.09 -16.97 -6.27
N ARG A 130 28.07 -15.70 -5.85
CA ARG A 130 26.95 -15.13 -5.05
C ARG A 130 26.33 -13.87 -5.65
N GLU A 131 27.08 -13.15 -6.48
CA GLU A 131 26.74 -11.80 -6.96
C GLU A 131 26.63 -11.72 -8.49
N VAL A 132 26.66 -12.88 -9.16
CA VAL A 132 26.47 -13.01 -10.60
C VAL A 132 25.25 -13.88 -10.87
N PHE A 133 24.21 -13.27 -11.44
CA PHE A 133 22.90 -13.88 -11.63
C PHE A 133 22.63 -14.06 -13.11
N THR A 134 22.49 -15.31 -13.57
CA THR A 134 22.18 -15.58 -14.98
C THR A 134 20.67 -15.57 -15.22
N ALA A 135 20.24 -14.95 -16.32
CA ALA A 135 18.87 -15.01 -16.80
C ALA A 135 18.83 -15.20 -18.32
N GLU A 136 17.70 -15.71 -18.80
CA GLU A 136 17.42 -15.88 -20.22
C GLU A 136 16.09 -15.22 -20.58
N ALA A 137 16.08 -14.49 -21.69
CA ALA A 137 14.92 -13.79 -22.17
C ALA A 137 13.83 -14.78 -22.60
N ARG A 138 12.58 -14.43 -22.32
CA ARG A 138 11.41 -15.21 -22.67
C ARG A 138 10.41 -14.34 -23.40
N ASP A 139 9.77 -14.88 -24.43
CA ASP A 139 8.63 -14.21 -25.05
C ASP A 139 7.47 -14.15 -24.05
N VAL A 140 7.06 -12.93 -23.72
CA VAL A 140 5.85 -12.63 -22.95
C VAL A 140 4.97 -11.71 -23.78
N ARG A 141 3.97 -12.30 -24.46
CA ARG A 141 2.97 -11.58 -25.29
C ARG A 141 3.63 -10.75 -26.41
N GLY A 142 4.61 -11.35 -27.10
CA GLY A 142 5.33 -10.74 -28.21
C GLY A 142 6.35 -9.70 -27.77
N ARG A 143 6.86 -9.78 -26.54
CA ARG A 143 7.95 -8.95 -26.03
C ARG A 143 8.95 -9.83 -25.32
N MET A 144 10.23 -9.71 -25.66
CA MET A 144 11.29 -10.48 -25.01
C MET A 144 11.57 -9.88 -23.64
N TRP A 145 11.25 -10.63 -22.60
CA TRP A 145 11.31 -10.23 -21.21
C TRP A 145 12.43 -10.98 -20.51
N VAL A 146 13.30 -10.26 -19.79
CA VAL A 146 14.31 -10.88 -18.92
C VAL A 146 13.94 -10.59 -17.48
N THR A 147 13.83 -11.63 -16.66
CA THR A 147 13.65 -11.51 -15.22
C THR A 147 14.75 -12.29 -14.53
N HIS A 148 15.50 -11.61 -13.67
CA HIS A 148 16.57 -12.20 -12.88
C HIS A 148 16.02 -12.92 -11.66
N ALA A 149 16.77 -13.91 -11.18
CA ALA A 149 16.51 -14.51 -9.88
C ALA A 149 16.50 -13.42 -8.79
N PRO A 150 15.74 -13.61 -7.71
CA PRO A 150 15.71 -12.63 -6.65
C PRO A 150 17.11 -12.44 -6.04
N VAL A 151 17.50 -11.19 -5.84
CA VAL A 151 18.80 -10.80 -5.29
C VAL A 151 18.59 -10.25 -3.89
N THR A 152 19.30 -10.80 -2.91
CA THR A 152 19.31 -10.28 -1.55
C THR A 152 20.38 -9.21 -1.41
N LEU A 153 19.99 -7.99 -1.06
CA LEU A 153 20.89 -6.86 -0.85
C LEU A 153 20.90 -6.45 0.61
N ALA A 154 22.09 -6.24 1.17
CA ALA A 154 22.26 -5.66 2.50
C ALA A 154 22.23 -4.12 2.41
N ILE A 155 21.26 -3.51 3.08
CA ILE A 155 21.05 -2.05 3.08
C ILE A 155 21.40 -1.50 4.46
N ASP A 156 22.22 -0.44 4.49
CA ASP A 156 22.57 0.27 5.72
C ASP A 156 21.52 1.34 6.03
N TYR A 157 20.83 1.19 7.17
CA TYR A 157 19.81 2.12 7.65
C TYR A 157 20.31 3.06 8.75
N THR A 158 21.62 3.08 9.02
CA THR A 158 22.17 3.93 10.06
C THR A 158 21.86 5.40 9.74
N PRO A 159 21.18 6.16 10.62
CA PRO A 159 20.82 7.56 10.34
C PRO A 159 22.06 8.38 10.08
N LYS A 160 22.04 9.18 9.02
CA LYS A 160 23.07 10.20 8.83
C LYS A 160 23.03 11.15 10.03
N PRO A 161 24.15 11.39 10.74
CA PRO A 161 24.18 12.41 11.76
C PRO A 161 24.00 13.79 11.11
N GLU A 162 23.22 14.65 11.77
CA GLU A 162 23.20 16.07 11.46
C GLU A 162 24.55 16.67 11.91
N ALA A 163 25.35 17.10 10.93
CA ALA A 163 26.63 17.80 11.05
C ALA A 163 27.85 17.01 11.56
N GLU A 164 28.98 17.39 10.98
CA GLU A 164 30.34 16.86 11.13
C GLU A 164 30.80 16.81 12.60
N ASN A 165 31.09 15.62 13.12
CA ASN A 165 32.00 15.49 14.26
C ASN A 165 32.64 14.10 14.29
N GLU A 166 33.87 14.06 14.81
CA GLU A 166 34.90 13.01 14.76
C GLU A 166 34.52 11.66 15.42
N GLU A 167 33.25 11.42 15.73
CA GLU A 167 32.68 10.15 16.22
C GLU A 167 32.46 9.13 15.06
N ARG A 168 33.25 9.24 13.98
CA ARG A 168 33.09 8.45 12.76
C ARG A 168 33.61 7.01 12.91
N ASP A 169 34.59 6.80 13.79
CA ASP A 169 35.28 5.51 13.92
C ASP A 169 34.65 4.56 14.95
N ARG A 170 33.96 5.07 16.00
CA ARG A 170 33.25 4.19 16.97
C ARG A 170 31.85 3.77 16.51
N ARG A 171 31.19 4.57 15.65
CA ARG A 171 29.85 4.24 15.12
C ARG A 171 29.90 3.29 13.93
N ALA A 172 31.06 3.18 13.26
CA ALA A 172 31.32 2.22 12.19
C ALA A 172 31.12 0.75 12.62
N GLU A 173 31.16 0.45 13.92
CA GLU A 173 30.97 -0.90 14.47
C GLU A 173 29.50 -1.31 14.61
N ARG A 174 28.53 -0.42 14.39
CA ARG A 174 27.09 -0.74 14.38
C ARG A 174 26.42 -0.26 13.11
N ARG A 175 26.77 -0.87 11.97
CA ARG A 175 25.95 -0.78 10.77
C ARG A 175 24.71 -1.65 10.98
N ASP A 176 23.54 -1.03 10.99
CA ASP A 176 22.26 -1.74 10.96
C ASP A 176 22.00 -2.20 9.50
N LEU A 177 22.77 -3.18 9.05
CA LEU A 177 22.55 -3.83 7.77
C LEU A 177 21.29 -4.67 7.85
N VAL A 178 20.34 -4.39 6.98
CA VAL A 178 19.11 -5.17 6.86
C VAL A 178 19.02 -5.73 5.44
N GLU A 179 18.79 -7.04 5.37
CA GLU A 179 18.70 -7.76 4.10
C GLU A 179 17.32 -7.61 3.48
N HIS A 180 17.30 -7.36 2.18
CA HIS A 180 16.08 -7.26 1.40
C HIS A 180 16.20 -7.97 0.06
N GLU A 181 15.14 -8.66 -0.35
CA GLU A 181 15.08 -9.35 -1.62
C GLU A 181 14.49 -8.42 -2.69
N PHE A 182 15.16 -8.35 -3.84
CA PHE A 182 14.78 -7.57 -4.99
C PHE A 182 14.65 -8.47 -6.22
N SER A 183 13.67 -8.22 -7.07
CA SER A 183 13.63 -8.78 -8.42
C SER A 183 14.00 -7.69 -9.42
N PHE A 184 14.83 -8.06 -10.38
CA PHE A 184 15.28 -7.20 -11.46
C PHE A 184 14.74 -7.72 -12.79
N TRP A 185 14.36 -6.81 -13.68
CA TRP A 185 13.91 -7.17 -15.02
C TRP A 185 14.04 -6.03 -16.01
N HIS A 186 14.11 -6.39 -17.28
CA HIS A 186 14.00 -5.46 -18.40
C HIS A 186 13.38 -6.17 -19.60
N THR A 187 13.16 -5.41 -20.66
CA THR A 187 12.57 -5.92 -21.89
C THR A 187 13.38 -5.45 -23.07
N TYR A 188 13.63 -6.34 -24.04
CA TYR A 188 14.22 -5.92 -25.30
C TYR A 188 13.21 -5.14 -26.15
N PRO A 189 13.69 -4.18 -26.95
CA PRO A 189 12.88 -3.53 -27.96
C PRO A 189 12.33 -4.54 -28.98
N ARG A 190 11.16 -4.23 -29.53
CA ARG A 190 10.74 -4.81 -30.82
C ARG A 190 11.53 -4.16 -31.95
N GLU A 191 11.60 -4.80 -33.11
CA GLU A 191 12.37 -4.29 -34.27
C GLU A 191 12.00 -2.84 -34.66
N ASP A 192 10.79 -2.39 -34.35
CA ASP A 192 10.23 -1.08 -34.65
C ASP A 192 10.06 -0.16 -33.43
N GLU A 193 10.51 -0.57 -32.23
CA GLU A 193 10.30 0.16 -30.98
C GLU A 193 11.63 0.73 -30.46
N GLU A 194 11.75 2.07 -30.40
CA GLU A 194 12.78 2.68 -29.56
C GLU A 194 12.36 2.54 -28.10
N VAL A 195 13.06 1.69 -27.36
CA VAL A 195 12.82 1.49 -25.93
C VAL A 195 13.98 2.07 -25.15
N PRO A 196 13.71 2.86 -24.10
CA PRO A 196 14.78 3.39 -23.27
C PRO A 196 15.52 2.26 -22.55
N GLU A 197 16.82 2.43 -22.44
CA GLU A 197 17.78 1.57 -21.74
C GLU A 197 17.55 1.57 -20.22
N ILE A 198 16.56 0.79 -19.77
CA ILE A 198 16.05 0.83 -18.40
C ILE A 198 16.02 -0.53 -17.73
N LEU A 199 16.74 -0.66 -16.60
CA LEU A 199 16.63 -1.78 -15.69
C LEU A 199 15.59 -1.44 -14.65
N ARG A 200 14.66 -2.35 -14.45
CA ARG A 200 13.59 -2.21 -13.47
C ARG A 200 13.87 -3.10 -12.29
N TYR A 201 13.52 -2.62 -11.11
CA TYR A 201 13.58 -3.44 -9.91
C TYR A 201 12.38 -3.20 -8.99
N THR A 202 11.94 -4.25 -8.32
CA THR A 202 10.93 -4.17 -7.26
C THR A 202 11.43 -4.91 -6.04
N ARG A 203 11.18 -4.32 -4.88
CA ARG A 203 11.37 -4.97 -3.60
C ARG A 203 10.30 -6.03 -3.38
N ARG A 204 10.74 -7.22 -2.97
CA ARG A 204 9.88 -8.37 -2.68
C ARG A 204 9.70 -8.64 -1.19
N SER A 205 10.63 -8.15 -0.36
CA SER A 205 10.56 -8.28 1.09
C SER A 205 9.84 -7.10 1.76
N TRP A 206 9.37 -7.32 2.98
CA TRP A 206 8.76 -6.31 3.84
C TRP A 206 9.33 -6.38 5.25
N MET A 207 8.90 -5.47 6.11
CA MET A 207 9.22 -5.52 7.53
C MET A 207 7.99 -5.96 8.31
N GLU A 208 8.17 -6.78 9.34
CA GLU A 208 7.11 -7.12 10.29
C GLU A 208 7.57 -6.99 11.73
N GLY A 209 6.65 -6.70 12.63
CA GLY A 209 6.91 -6.69 14.07
C GLY A 209 5.62 -6.76 14.86
N GLU A 210 5.74 -6.91 16.16
CA GLU A 210 4.61 -6.89 17.08
C GLU A 210 4.52 -5.56 17.80
N VAL A 211 3.31 -5.09 18.03
CA VAL A 211 3.03 -3.86 18.76
C VAL A 211 1.90 -4.11 19.75
N SER A 212 2.05 -3.60 20.97
CA SER A 212 0.98 -3.56 21.95
C SER A 212 0.31 -2.19 21.93
N LEU A 213 -0.99 -2.14 21.68
CA LEU A 213 -1.81 -0.93 21.73
C LEU A 213 -2.98 -1.18 22.68
N LEU A 214 -3.15 -0.31 23.68
CA LEU A 214 -4.23 -0.41 24.67
C LEU A 214 -4.35 -1.80 25.32
N GLY A 215 -3.21 -2.45 25.60
CA GLY A 215 -3.18 -3.79 26.21
C GLY A 215 -3.50 -4.95 25.26
N ARG A 216 -3.70 -4.69 23.96
CA ARG A 216 -3.90 -5.71 22.92
C ARG A 216 -2.66 -5.81 22.03
N SER A 217 -2.33 -7.01 21.56
CA SER A 217 -1.16 -7.24 20.70
C SER A 217 -1.54 -7.42 19.24
N PHE A 218 -0.80 -6.75 18.38
CA PHE A 218 -1.00 -6.72 16.94
C PHE A 218 0.30 -7.01 16.20
N ARG A 219 0.19 -7.63 15.03
CA ARG A 219 1.24 -7.69 14.02
C ARG A 219 1.16 -6.45 13.13
N LEU A 220 2.22 -5.66 13.10
CA LEU A 220 2.45 -4.60 12.13
C LEU A 220 3.25 -5.17 10.97
N GLN A 221 2.78 -4.97 9.74
CA GLN A 221 3.57 -5.24 8.53
C GLN A 221 3.69 -3.93 7.75
N VAL A 222 4.89 -3.65 7.25
CA VAL A 222 5.20 -2.41 6.53
C VAL A 222 5.92 -2.73 5.24
N ILE A 223 5.41 -2.21 4.13
CA ILE A 223 5.96 -2.29 2.78
C ILE A 223 6.36 -0.91 2.30
N ASP A 224 7.60 -0.84 1.86
CA ASP A 224 8.13 0.25 1.05
C ASP A 224 7.54 0.14 -0.36
N ALA A 225 6.46 0.89 -0.60
CA ALA A 225 5.67 0.79 -1.83
C ALA A 225 6.23 1.61 -3.00
N ASN A 226 7.20 2.48 -2.74
CA ASN A 226 7.91 3.29 -3.73
C ASN A 226 9.36 2.83 -3.97
N ASN A 227 9.79 1.75 -3.30
CA ASN A 227 11.13 1.17 -3.32
C ASN A 227 12.25 2.19 -3.06
N ASP A 228 12.01 3.16 -2.18
CA ASP A 228 13.03 4.14 -1.75
C ASP A 228 13.81 3.66 -0.53
N ALA A 229 13.48 2.48 -0.01
CA ALA A 229 13.98 1.91 1.23
C ALA A 229 13.83 2.87 2.42
N LEU A 230 12.73 3.64 2.47
CA LEU A 230 12.33 4.43 3.61
C LEU A 230 10.98 3.97 4.14
N TYR A 231 11.01 3.34 5.31
CA TYR A 231 9.80 2.99 6.05
C TYR A 231 9.34 4.18 6.88
N THR A 232 8.56 5.06 6.27
CA THR A 232 7.92 6.20 6.94
C THR A 232 6.41 5.98 7.05
N THR A 233 5.68 6.94 7.61
CA THR A 233 4.22 6.92 7.64
C THR A 233 3.56 6.98 6.26
N THR A 234 4.32 7.30 5.20
CA THR A 234 3.84 7.25 3.81
C THR A 234 3.98 5.87 3.18
N ALA A 235 4.83 4.99 3.74
CA ALA A 235 4.95 3.60 3.33
C ALA A 235 3.62 2.88 3.57
N ARG A 236 3.33 1.81 2.82
CA ARG A 236 2.10 1.04 3.04
C ARG A 236 2.27 0.17 4.27
N TRP A 237 1.29 0.15 5.15
CA TRP A 237 1.33 -0.68 6.35
C TRP A 237 -0.04 -1.27 6.66
N THR A 238 -0.02 -2.40 7.35
CA THR A 238 -1.22 -3.07 7.87
C THR A 238 -1.00 -3.45 9.33
N LEU A 239 -2.08 -3.46 10.10
CA LEU A 239 -2.11 -3.89 11.47
C LEU A 239 -3.13 -5.02 11.62
N THR A 240 -2.71 -6.18 12.14
CA THR A 240 -3.58 -7.36 12.29
C THR A 240 -3.46 -7.89 13.73
N PRO A 241 -4.56 -8.20 14.45
CA PRO A 241 -4.50 -8.84 15.75
C PRO A 241 -3.67 -10.13 15.72
N LEU A 242 -2.96 -10.42 16.81
CA LEU A 242 -2.32 -11.71 16.99
C LEU A 242 -3.39 -12.76 17.35
N GLY A 243 -3.87 -13.50 16.34
CA GLY A 243 -4.93 -14.51 16.45
C GLY A 243 -5.01 -15.41 15.21
N PRO A 244 -5.98 -16.35 15.12
CA PRO A 244 -6.12 -17.18 13.92
C PRO A 244 -6.37 -16.31 12.67
N ALA A 245 -5.85 -16.76 11.53
CA ALA A 245 -5.73 -15.99 10.28
C ALA A 245 -7.01 -15.22 9.87
N PRO A 246 -6.88 -14.07 9.20
CA PRO A 246 -7.99 -13.17 8.82
C PRO A 246 -9.10 -13.83 7.98
N GLU A 247 -8.84 -14.98 7.35
CA GLU A 247 -9.89 -15.81 6.72
C GLU A 247 -10.99 -16.25 7.71
N ARG A 248 -10.71 -16.28 9.03
CA ARG A 248 -11.71 -16.51 10.10
C ARG A 248 -12.29 -15.24 10.71
N ALA A 249 -11.73 -14.07 10.40
CA ALA A 249 -12.24 -12.80 10.93
C ALA A 249 -13.43 -12.27 10.12
N GLU A 250 -13.61 -12.71 8.86
CA GLU A 250 -14.87 -12.51 8.13
C GLU A 250 -16.01 -13.41 8.67
N GLU A 251 -15.68 -14.56 9.29
CA GLU A 251 -16.68 -15.47 9.90
C GLU A 251 -17.05 -15.08 11.34
N ALA A 252 -16.22 -14.29 12.02
CA ALA A 252 -16.53 -13.75 13.33
C ALA A 252 -17.11 -12.34 13.11
N ASP A 253 -18.42 -12.18 13.32
CA ASP A 253 -19.14 -10.88 13.38
C ASP A 253 -18.57 -9.97 14.50
N ASP A 254 -17.30 -9.58 14.40
CA ASP A 254 -16.61 -8.67 15.31
C ASP A 254 -16.46 -7.30 14.64
N PRO A 255 -17.40 -6.38 14.87
CA PRO A 255 -17.36 -5.04 14.29
C PRO A 255 -16.18 -4.19 14.78
N ALA A 256 -15.44 -4.63 15.81
CA ALA A 256 -14.23 -3.93 16.27
C ALA A 256 -12.98 -4.22 15.41
N ALA A 257 -13.08 -5.17 14.47
CA ALA A 257 -11.96 -5.61 13.64
C ALA A 257 -12.22 -5.35 12.15
N THR A 258 -12.60 -4.12 11.78
CA THR A 258 -12.75 -3.76 10.36
C THR A 258 -11.37 -3.71 9.68
N PHE A 259 -10.98 -4.83 9.07
CA PHE A 259 -9.72 -4.94 8.34
C PHE A 259 -9.82 -4.26 6.98
N THR A 260 -9.11 -3.15 6.79
CA THR A 260 -8.76 -2.70 5.45
C THR A 260 -7.58 -3.55 4.98
N THR A 261 -7.85 -4.76 4.50
CA THR A 261 -6.90 -5.51 3.67
C THR A 261 -7.41 -5.45 2.23
N ASP A 262 -6.58 -5.01 1.28
CA ASP A 262 -6.91 -5.22 -0.13
C ASP A 262 -6.87 -6.74 -0.39
N ALA A 263 -8.03 -7.32 -0.72
CA ALA A 263 -8.23 -8.76 -0.91
C ALA A 263 -7.31 -9.41 -1.97
N ARG A 264 -6.60 -8.64 -2.80
CA ARG A 264 -5.63 -9.17 -3.77
C ARG A 264 -4.18 -9.12 -3.30
N THR A 265 -3.87 -8.24 -2.35
CA THR A 265 -2.50 -7.99 -1.88
C THR A 265 -2.31 -8.32 -0.40
N GLY A 266 -3.39 -8.52 0.37
CA GLY A 266 -3.29 -8.82 1.81
C GLY A 266 -2.76 -7.66 2.68
N ILE A 267 -2.59 -6.46 2.12
CA ILE A 267 -2.11 -5.26 2.82
C ILE A 267 -2.94 -4.07 2.31
N GLY A 268 -3.75 -3.47 3.19
CA GLY A 268 -4.42 -2.20 2.91
C GLY A 268 -3.56 -0.99 3.23
N ILE A 269 -4.06 0.17 2.86
CA ILE A 269 -3.30 1.37 2.49
C ILE A 269 -3.56 2.44 3.54
N ASN A 270 -2.58 2.76 4.40
CA ASN A 270 -2.47 4.00 5.22
C ASN A 270 -3.74 4.47 5.96
N ASP A 271 -4.74 3.61 6.07
CA ASP A 271 -6.05 3.94 6.61
C ASP A 271 -5.97 3.95 8.14
N PRO A 272 -6.78 4.78 8.81
CA PRO A 272 -6.91 4.69 10.25
C PRO A 272 -7.37 3.28 10.64
N PHE A 273 -6.67 2.69 11.60
CA PHE A 273 -7.12 1.50 12.30
C PHE A 273 -8.00 1.89 13.48
N PHE A 274 -9.09 1.18 13.73
CA PHE A 274 -10.04 1.51 14.80
C PHE A 274 -9.88 0.54 15.98
N ILE A 275 -9.77 1.07 17.20
CA ILE A 275 -9.83 0.30 18.45
C ILE A 275 -10.88 0.94 19.33
N ASP A 276 -11.90 0.18 19.73
CA ASP A 276 -12.97 0.62 20.64
C ASP A 276 -13.61 1.96 20.20
N GLY A 277 -13.82 2.11 18.88
CA GLY A 277 -14.39 3.31 18.26
C GLY A 277 -13.41 4.48 18.08
N GLN A 278 -12.18 4.41 18.58
CA GLN A 278 -11.14 5.41 18.36
C GLN A 278 -10.28 5.05 17.15
N ALA A 279 -10.15 5.99 16.21
CA ALA A 279 -9.24 5.86 15.09
C ALA A 279 -7.79 6.18 15.50
N TYR A 280 -6.87 5.33 15.06
CA TYR A 280 -5.43 5.42 15.24
C TYR A 280 -4.74 5.38 13.88
N ARG A 281 -3.69 6.19 13.72
CA ARG A 281 -2.77 6.11 12.58
C ARG A 281 -1.35 5.89 13.06
N LEU A 282 -0.58 5.20 12.25
CA LEU A 282 0.86 5.16 12.41
C LEU A 282 1.42 6.58 12.21
N SER A 283 2.06 7.12 13.25
CA SER A 283 2.51 8.52 13.32
C SER A 283 4.02 8.68 13.17
N SER A 284 4.79 7.64 13.50
CA SER A 284 6.21 7.55 13.18
C SER A 284 6.65 6.09 13.10
N ILE A 285 7.63 5.83 12.24
CA ILE A 285 8.43 4.61 12.19
C ILE A 285 9.87 5.09 12.18
N CYS A 286 10.66 4.64 13.15
CA CYS A 286 12.09 4.91 13.23
C CYS A 286 12.83 3.59 13.01
N MET A 287 13.52 3.48 11.88
CA MET A 287 14.32 2.30 11.53
C MET A 287 15.53 2.18 12.43
N SER A 288 16.16 3.30 12.80
CA SER A 288 17.21 3.31 13.81
C SER A 288 16.62 3.11 15.20
N GLY A 289 16.91 1.97 15.80
CA GLY A 289 16.39 1.61 17.12
C GLY A 289 15.00 1.00 17.13
N ARG A 290 14.44 0.64 15.96
CA ARG A 290 13.21 -0.18 15.83
C ARG A 290 12.07 0.31 16.75
N THR A 291 11.69 1.57 16.60
CA THR A 291 10.64 2.20 17.42
C THR A 291 9.58 2.81 16.53
N GLY A 292 8.33 2.75 16.96
CA GLY A 292 7.22 3.36 16.24
C GLY A 292 6.22 3.98 17.21
N ALA A 293 5.39 4.87 16.70
CA ALA A 293 4.32 5.45 17.49
C ALA A 293 3.04 5.47 16.70
N PHE A 294 1.94 5.09 17.34
CA PHE A 294 0.61 5.38 16.85
C PHE A 294 0.14 6.69 17.45
N LYS A 295 -0.73 7.42 16.76
CA LYS A 295 -1.43 8.59 17.29
C LYS A 295 -2.92 8.42 17.02
N ALA A 296 -3.74 8.79 18.01
CA ALA A 296 -5.16 8.98 17.77
C ALA A 296 -5.35 10.04 16.67
N THR A 297 -6.28 9.83 15.75
CA THR A 297 -6.46 10.74 14.61
C THR A 297 -7.13 12.06 14.99
N ASP A 298 -7.79 12.10 16.15
CA ASP A 298 -8.54 13.25 16.65
C ASP A 298 -8.21 13.49 18.13
N ASP A 299 -8.03 14.76 18.54
CA ASP A 299 -8.03 15.16 19.96
C ASP A 299 -9.47 15.22 20.54
N ALA A 300 -10.47 14.93 19.71
CA ALA A 300 -11.86 14.85 20.10
C ALA A 300 -12.28 13.37 20.24
N PRO A 301 -13.04 13.00 21.27
CA PRO A 301 -13.67 11.69 21.31
C PRO A 301 -14.46 11.51 20.02
N VAL A 302 -14.30 10.36 19.36
CA VAL A 302 -15.26 9.90 18.36
C VAL A 302 -16.60 9.79 19.09
N ILE A 303 -17.41 10.84 18.98
CA ILE A 303 -18.84 10.73 19.20
C ILE A 303 -19.26 9.71 18.15
N PRO A 304 -19.88 8.57 18.52
CA PRO A 304 -20.42 7.64 17.54
C PRO A 304 -21.65 8.29 16.89
N ASP A 305 -21.43 9.34 16.10
CA ASP A 305 -22.40 9.90 15.16
C ASP A 305 -22.21 9.21 13.82
N ARG A 306 -22.31 7.88 13.87
CA ARG A 306 -23.09 7.20 12.86
C ARG A 306 -23.88 6.10 13.53
N PRO A 307 -25.23 6.18 13.58
CA PRO A 307 -25.97 4.94 13.56
C PRO A 307 -25.41 4.11 12.39
N ALA A 308 -25.22 2.81 12.62
CA ALA A 308 -24.90 1.87 11.54
C ALA A 308 -25.76 2.24 10.33
N GLU A 309 -25.14 2.38 9.14
CA GLU A 309 -25.91 2.67 7.94
C GLU A 309 -27.07 1.66 7.92
N PRO A 310 -28.34 2.12 7.87
CA PRO A 310 -29.47 1.21 7.93
C PRO A 310 -29.30 0.18 6.83
N ASP A 311 -29.63 -1.08 7.08
CA ASP A 311 -29.54 -2.13 6.06
C ASP A 311 -30.31 -1.66 4.81
N ARG A 312 -29.55 -1.42 3.72
CA ARG A 312 -30.10 -0.85 2.48
C ARG A 312 -30.30 -2.00 1.49
N PRO A 313 -31.55 -2.24 1.05
CA PRO A 313 -31.82 -3.35 0.16
C PRO A 313 -31.05 -3.18 -1.16
N LYS A 314 -30.52 -4.27 -1.69
CA LYS A 314 -29.94 -4.30 -3.03
C LYS A 314 -31.03 -4.40 -4.08
N SER A 315 -30.83 -3.73 -5.21
CA SER A 315 -31.71 -3.85 -6.37
C SER A 315 -31.51 -5.20 -7.06
N GLU A 316 -32.60 -5.82 -7.48
CA GLU A 316 -32.57 -6.95 -8.41
C GLU A 316 -32.34 -6.50 -9.87
N HIS A 317 -32.44 -5.19 -10.13
CA HIS A 317 -32.27 -4.62 -11.46
C HIS A 317 -30.84 -4.16 -11.68
N GLU A 318 -30.24 -4.62 -12.78
CA GLU A 318 -28.94 -4.14 -13.22
C GLU A 318 -29.04 -2.78 -13.93
N LEU A 319 -27.96 -2.02 -13.85
CA LEU A 319 -27.76 -0.77 -14.57
C LEU A 319 -27.14 -1.05 -15.94
N ALA A 320 -27.79 -0.59 -17.00
CA ALA A 320 -27.27 -0.70 -18.36
C ALA A 320 -26.41 0.53 -18.67
N TRP A 321 -25.10 0.40 -18.47
CA TRP A 321 -24.13 1.46 -18.72
C TRP A 321 -23.77 1.56 -20.20
N ILE A 322 -23.83 2.78 -20.75
CA ILE A 322 -23.34 3.06 -22.10
C ILE A 322 -21.81 3.18 -22.06
N GLY A 323 -21.11 2.44 -22.93
CA GLY A 323 -19.65 2.43 -23.00
C GLY A 323 -19.05 3.54 -23.88
N ASP A 324 -19.86 4.21 -24.70
CA ASP A 324 -19.46 5.29 -25.59
C ASP A 324 -20.02 6.63 -25.10
N LEU A 325 -19.12 7.61 -24.88
CA LEU A 325 -19.52 8.89 -24.29
C LEU A 325 -20.38 9.73 -25.25
N ASP A 326 -20.11 9.67 -26.56
CA ASP A 326 -20.83 10.47 -27.53
C ASP A 326 -22.24 9.90 -27.78
N GLU A 327 -22.39 8.57 -27.76
CA GLU A 327 -23.68 7.90 -27.72
C GLU A 327 -24.48 8.31 -26.48
N ALA A 328 -23.86 8.28 -25.31
CA ALA A 328 -24.52 8.65 -24.06
C ALA A 328 -24.97 10.12 -24.06
N LYS A 329 -24.15 11.04 -24.59
CA LYS A 329 -24.51 12.45 -24.76
C LYS A 329 -25.71 12.63 -25.70
N ARG A 330 -25.71 11.95 -26.86
CA ARG A 330 -26.84 11.99 -27.81
C ARG A 330 -28.12 11.46 -27.16
N GLU A 331 -28.03 10.37 -26.41
CA GLU A 331 -29.18 9.77 -25.75
C GLU A 331 -29.72 10.66 -24.63
N ALA A 332 -28.84 11.26 -23.82
CA ALA A 332 -29.20 12.23 -22.79
C ALA A 332 -29.95 13.43 -23.36
N GLN A 333 -29.43 14.00 -24.46
CA GLN A 333 -30.06 15.10 -25.18
C GLN A 333 -31.42 14.69 -25.76
N ARG A 334 -31.51 13.50 -26.38
CA ARG A 334 -32.75 12.97 -26.96
C ARG A 334 -33.84 12.76 -25.91
N LEU A 335 -33.47 12.25 -24.73
CA LEU A 335 -34.39 11.99 -23.63
C LEU A 335 -34.65 13.22 -22.75
N GLY A 336 -33.89 14.30 -22.93
CA GLY A 336 -33.95 15.48 -22.06
C GLY A 336 -33.56 15.17 -20.61
N LYS A 337 -32.70 14.18 -20.39
CA LYS A 337 -32.26 13.73 -19.06
C LYS A 337 -30.79 14.12 -18.81
N PRO A 338 -30.41 14.41 -17.57
CA PRO A 338 -29.00 14.55 -17.22
C PRO A 338 -28.22 13.26 -17.50
N LEU A 339 -26.95 13.41 -17.88
CA LEU A 339 -26.02 12.31 -18.12
C LEU A 339 -25.08 12.18 -16.92
N LEU A 340 -25.06 11.00 -16.28
CA LEU A 340 -24.04 10.65 -15.31
C LEU A 340 -22.95 9.82 -16.00
N VAL A 341 -21.71 10.30 -15.95
CA VAL A 341 -20.53 9.61 -16.47
C VAL A 341 -19.67 9.14 -15.30
N LYS A 342 -19.48 7.83 -15.18
CA LYS A 342 -18.51 7.20 -14.28
C LYS A 342 -17.24 6.91 -15.07
N TRP A 343 -16.14 7.54 -14.66
CA TRP A 343 -14.80 7.20 -15.13
C TRP A 343 -14.22 6.09 -14.26
N THR A 344 -13.77 5.01 -14.89
CA THR A 344 -13.35 3.78 -14.18
C THR A 344 -12.13 3.12 -14.81
N ALA A 345 -11.63 2.05 -14.20
CA ALA A 345 -10.58 1.20 -14.75
C ALA A 345 -10.63 -0.18 -14.08
N VAL A 346 -10.21 -1.23 -14.79
CA VAL A 346 -10.23 -2.62 -14.28
C VAL A 346 -9.43 -2.78 -12.98
N TRP A 347 -8.30 -2.08 -12.86
CA TRP A 347 -7.45 -2.12 -11.67
C TRP A 347 -7.97 -1.26 -10.51
N CYS A 348 -8.94 -0.37 -10.72
CA CYS A 348 -9.44 0.57 -9.70
C CYS A 348 -10.24 -0.14 -8.59
N GLY A 349 -9.63 -0.30 -7.42
CA GLY A 349 -10.25 -0.90 -6.22
C GLY A 349 -11.51 -0.17 -5.74
N PRO A 350 -11.43 1.14 -5.44
CA PRO A 350 -12.60 1.91 -5.02
C PRO A 350 -13.75 1.89 -6.02
N CYS A 351 -13.47 1.82 -7.33
CA CYS A 351 -14.50 1.69 -8.36
C CYS A 351 -15.29 0.39 -8.20
N ARG A 352 -14.61 -0.74 -7.99
CA ARG A 352 -15.26 -2.05 -7.76
C ARG A 352 -16.08 -2.07 -6.47
N THR A 353 -15.65 -1.35 -5.44
CA THR A 353 -16.43 -1.20 -4.20
C THR A 353 -17.73 -0.46 -4.49
N MET A 354 -17.68 0.66 -5.22
CA MET A 354 -18.89 1.37 -5.63
C MET A 354 -19.81 0.50 -6.50
N ASP A 355 -19.26 -0.35 -7.37
CA ASP A 355 -20.03 -1.30 -8.20
C ASP A 355 -20.77 -2.35 -7.38
N ARG A 356 -20.20 -2.83 -6.28
CA ARG A 356 -20.88 -3.78 -5.37
C ARG A 356 -21.86 -3.09 -4.43
N GLU A 357 -21.56 -1.87 -4.02
CA GLU A 357 -22.27 -1.19 -2.94
C GLU A 357 -23.27 -0.18 -3.46
N ALA A 358 -22.79 0.94 -3.99
CA ALA A 358 -23.62 2.08 -4.41
C ALA A 358 -24.45 1.78 -5.66
N TYR A 359 -23.85 1.18 -6.70
CA TYR A 359 -24.55 0.90 -7.96
C TYR A 359 -25.42 -0.36 -7.91
N ARG A 360 -25.48 -1.04 -6.77
CA ARG A 360 -26.46 -2.09 -6.46
C ARG A 360 -27.47 -1.67 -5.41
N ASP A 361 -27.32 -0.49 -4.80
CA ASP A 361 -28.29 0.02 -3.83
C ASP A 361 -29.63 0.29 -4.49
N LYS A 362 -30.74 -0.18 -3.89
CA LYS A 362 -32.07 -0.09 -4.50
C LYS A 362 -32.45 1.35 -4.87
N ALA A 363 -32.29 2.30 -3.96
CA ALA A 363 -32.70 3.68 -4.20
C ALA A 363 -31.80 4.37 -5.24
N VAL A 364 -30.48 4.13 -5.18
CA VAL A 364 -29.54 4.64 -6.19
C VAL A 364 -29.90 4.11 -7.58
N VAL A 365 -30.15 2.80 -7.70
CA VAL A 365 -30.51 2.16 -8.96
C VAL A 365 -31.84 2.70 -9.51
N GLU A 366 -32.86 2.83 -8.66
CA GLU A 366 -34.15 3.40 -9.04
C GLU A 366 -34.02 4.83 -9.56
N THR A 367 -33.25 5.69 -8.85
CA THR A 367 -33.01 7.06 -9.27
C THR A 367 -32.24 7.15 -10.59
N LEU A 368 -31.19 6.35 -10.76
CA LEU A 368 -30.40 6.32 -12.00
C LEU A 368 -31.25 5.88 -13.20
N ARG A 369 -32.00 4.78 -13.07
CA ARG A 369 -32.86 4.26 -14.15
C ARG A 369 -33.99 5.23 -14.51
N GLY A 370 -34.57 5.88 -13.50
CA GLY A 370 -35.67 6.81 -13.68
C GLY A 370 -35.26 8.14 -14.31
N SER A 371 -34.15 8.71 -13.83
CA SER A 371 -33.88 10.14 -14.01
C SER A 371 -32.61 10.47 -14.80
N PHE A 372 -31.72 9.51 -15.04
CA PHE A 372 -30.43 9.76 -15.69
C PHE A 372 -30.25 8.88 -16.93
N VAL A 373 -29.46 9.38 -17.88
CA VAL A 373 -28.70 8.53 -18.80
C VAL A 373 -27.35 8.24 -18.12
N ILE A 374 -26.86 7.02 -18.23
CA ILE A 374 -25.65 6.60 -17.51
C ILE A 374 -24.59 6.05 -18.47
N ALA A 375 -23.34 6.46 -18.26
CA ALA A 375 -22.19 6.02 -19.04
C ALA A 375 -21.06 5.56 -18.12
N SER A 376 -20.38 4.48 -18.50
CA SER A 376 -19.20 3.98 -17.82
C SER A 376 -18.04 3.97 -18.81
N ILE A 377 -17.08 4.85 -18.61
CA ILE A 377 -15.95 5.04 -19.53
C ILE A 377 -14.68 4.53 -18.86
N ASP A 378 -14.02 3.57 -19.51
CA ASP A 378 -12.72 3.06 -19.06
C ASP A 378 -11.62 4.08 -19.38
N PHE A 379 -10.90 4.48 -18.35
CA PHE A 379 -9.85 5.49 -18.40
C PHE A 379 -8.64 5.03 -19.21
N ASP A 380 -8.30 3.74 -19.18
CA ASP A 380 -7.15 3.20 -19.91
C ASP A 380 -7.45 3.12 -21.41
N GLU A 381 -8.67 2.74 -21.78
CA GLU A 381 -9.12 2.68 -23.18
C GLU A 381 -9.32 4.07 -23.81
N GLN A 382 -9.78 5.05 -23.02
CA GLN A 382 -10.16 6.39 -23.50
C GLN A 382 -9.33 7.50 -22.84
N HIS A 383 -8.01 7.30 -22.72
CA HIS A 383 -7.12 8.15 -21.94
C HIS A 383 -7.08 9.63 -22.39
N GLN A 384 -7.13 9.89 -23.70
CA GLN A 384 -7.18 11.26 -24.23
C GLN A 384 -8.50 11.96 -23.89
N LEU A 385 -9.62 11.25 -24.01
CA LEU A 385 -10.96 11.75 -23.69
C LEU A 385 -11.09 12.07 -22.18
N ALA A 386 -10.57 11.19 -21.32
CA ALA A 386 -10.55 11.42 -19.87
C ALA A 386 -9.77 12.68 -19.50
N ARG A 387 -8.64 12.94 -20.18
CA ARG A 387 -7.87 14.20 -20.00
C ARG A 387 -8.64 15.43 -20.45
N GLN A 388 -9.33 15.37 -21.58
CA GLN A 388 -10.19 16.47 -22.05
C GLN A 388 -11.29 16.82 -21.03
N HIS A 389 -11.83 15.81 -20.34
CA HIS A 389 -12.79 15.97 -19.26
C HIS A 389 -12.16 16.23 -17.87
N SER A 390 -10.86 16.56 -17.83
CA SER A 390 -10.11 16.88 -16.59
C SER A 390 -10.20 15.80 -15.51
N VAL A 391 -10.18 14.53 -15.90
CA VAL A 391 -10.15 13.38 -14.99
C VAL A 391 -8.71 13.15 -14.53
N ARG A 392 -8.46 13.36 -13.24
CA ARG A 392 -7.11 13.28 -12.63
C ARG A 392 -6.96 12.13 -11.63
N ALA A 393 -8.06 11.53 -11.20
CA ALA A 393 -8.09 10.42 -10.25
C ALA A 393 -9.33 9.55 -10.50
N LEU A 394 -9.28 8.29 -10.09
CA LEU A 394 -10.41 7.36 -10.19
C LEU A 394 -10.88 6.92 -8.79
N PRO A 395 -12.19 6.69 -8.60
CA PRO A 395 -13.27 7.03 -9.52
C PRO A 395 -13.46 8.55 -9.61
N THR A 396 -13.81 9.04 -10.79
CA THR A 396 -14.40 10.37 -10.97
C THR A 396 -15.79 10.17 -11.57
N ILE A 397 -16.79 10.86 -11.03
CA ILE A 397 -18.17 10.80 -11.49
C ILE A 397 -18.57 12.23 -11.83
N GLN A 398 -19.07 12.44 -13.05
CA GLN A 398 -19.49 13.74 -13.57
C GLN A 398 -20.95 13.67 -13.94
N ILE A 399 -21.70 14.74 -13.66
CA ILE A 399 -23.06 14.93 -14.15
C ILE A 399 -23.01 16.05 -15.19
N PHE A 400 -23.57 15.77 -16.36
CA PHE A 400 -23.81 16.74 -17.41
C PHE A 400 -25.32 17.00 -17.52
N ASP A 401 -25.69 18.22 -17.86
CA ASP A 401 -27.06 18.52 -18.24
C ASP A 401 -27.38 17.97 -19.65
N PRO A 402 -28.65 18.00 -20.10
CA PRO A 402 -29.01 17.54 -21.44
C PRO A 402 -28.39 18.34 -22.60
N SER A 403 -27.81 19.52 -22.33
CA SER A 403 -27.10 20.33 -23.33
C SER A 403 -25.63 19.90 -23.49
N GLY A 404 -25.13 19.09 -22.55
CA GLY A 404 -23.77 18.59 -22.52
C GLY A 404 -22.82 19.42 -21.66
N GLU A 405 -23.33 20.39 -20.89
CA GLU A 405 -22.53 21.16 -19.94
C GLU A 405 -22.38 20.38 -18.62
N GLU A 406 -21.17 20.36 -18.06
CA GLU A 406 -20.93 19.73 -16.77
C GLU A 406 -21.52 20.58 -15.63
N VAL A 407 -22.39 19.98 -14.81
CA VAL A 407 -23.09 20.69 -13.73
C VAL A 407 -22.57 20.36 -12.34
N ASP A 408 -22.02 19.16 -12.12
CA ASP A 408 -21.36 18.79 -10.87
C ASP A 408 -20.44 17.57 -11.08
N ARG A 409 -19.49 17.37 -10.16
CA ARG A 409 -18.64 16.19 -10.11
C ARG A 409 -18.32 15.74 -8.68
N ARG A 410 -17.99 14.46 -8.56
CA ARG A 410 -17.45 13.83 -7.34
C ARG A 410 -16.20 13.04 -7.69
N VAL A 411 -15.20 13.09 -6.80
CA VAL A 411 -13.94 12.37 -6.94
C VAL A 411 -13.74 11.49 -5.71
N GLY A 412 -13.30 10.25 -5.93
CA GLY A 412 -13.12 9.26 -4.87
C GLY A 412 -14.39 8.47 -4.55
N LEU A 413 -14.27 7.51 -3.63
CA LEU A 413 -15.33 6.57 -3.27
C LEU A 413 -16.56 7.29 -2.69
N GLN A 414 -17.74 6.94 -3.18
CA GLN A 414 -19.02 7.42 -2.66
C GLN A 414 -19.83 6.26 -2.07
N THR A 415 -20.35 6.44 -0.86
CA THR A 415 -21.26 5.46 -0.23
C THR A 415 -22.66 5.56 -0.85
N PRO A 416 -23.53 4.53 -0.70
CA PRO A 416 -24.90 4.56 -1.21
C PRO A 416 -25.69 5.81 -0.78
N VAL A 417 -25.60 6.19 0.50
CA VAL A 417 -26.29 7.37 1.05
C VAL A 417 -25.83 8.67 0.38
N ARG A 418 -24.51 8.83 0.19
CA ARG A 418 -23.95 10.01 -0.48
C ARG A 418 -24.33 10.06 -1.94
N MET A 419 -24.35 8.91 -2.62
CA MET A 419 -24.80 8.81 -4.00
C MET A 419 -26.27 9.16 -4.14
N GLU A 420 -27.15 8.59 -3.30
CA GLU A 420 -28.59 8.89 -3.33
C GLU A 420 -28.85 10.39 -3.13
N ALA A 421 -28.29 10.99 -2.07
CA ALA A 421 -28.47 12.41 -1.80
C ALA A 421 -28.00 13.28 -2.97
N TRP A 422 -26.82 12.97 -3.52
CA TRP A 422 -26.25 13.72 -4.63
C TRP A 422 -27.05 13.58 -5.93
N LEU A 423 -27.56 12.38 -6.23
CA LEU A 423 -28.43 12.15 -7.38
C LEU A 423 -29.78 12.87 -7.21
N ASP A 424 -30.30 12.92 -5.99
CA ASP A 424 -31.55 13.61 -5.67
C ASP A 424 -31.47 15.13 -5.84
N GLU A 425 -30.29 15.74 -5.65
CA GLU A 425 -30.05 17.16 -5.94
C GLU A 425 -30.08 17.48 -7.45
N HIS A 426 -29.89 16.47 -8.29
CA HIS A 426 -29.70 16.61 -9.74
C HIS A 426 -30.82 15.95 -10.56
N LYS A 427 -31.69 15.13 -9.94
CA LYS A 427 -32.88 14.59 -10.62
C LYS A 427 -33.81 15.74 -11.00
N GLY A 428 -34.22 15.80 -12.26
CA GLY A 428 -35.19 16.79 -12.74
C GLY A 428 -34.63 18.17 -13.12
N ARG A 429 -33.30 18.39 -13.19
CA ARG A 429 -32.71 19.60 -13.81
C ARG A 429 -32.84 19.63 -15.34
N ALA A 430 -34.01 19.25 -15.86
CA ALA A 430 -34.37 19.44 -17.25
C ALA A 430 -34.96 20.85 -17.41
N ARG A 431 -34.06 21.82 -17.71
CA ARG A 431 -34.29 23.26 -18.02
C ARG A 431 -34.46 24.22 -16.82
N GLY A 432 -33.46 25.09 -16.69
CA GLY A 432 -33.63 26.53 -16.41
C GLY A 432 -33.72 26.99 -14.96
N SER A 433 -32.61 27.53 -14.46
CA SER A 433 -32.58 28.77 -13.67
C SER A 433 -31.33 29.54 -14.02
#